data_AF-A0A1F8BN52-F1
#
_entry.id   AF-A0A1F8BN52-F1
#
_cell.length_a   1.000
_cell.length_b   1.000
_cell.length_c   1.000
_cell.angle_alpha   90.00
_cell.angle_beta   90.00
_cell.angle_gamma   90.00
#
_symmetry.space_group_name_H-M   'P 1'
#
loop_
_entity.id
_entity.type
_entity.pdbx_description
1 polymer ?
#
loop_
_entity_poly.entity_id
_entity_poly.type
_entity_poly.pdbx_seq_one_letter_code
_entity_poly.pdbx_strand_id
1 'polypeptide(L)'
;MAERFTRRDFLNCLGLGLGALALSSLTGEKRELPAYLPTNTLILDFAPETTTSGIIQEEFPNNEEVLKKILGDKYLSEWELKIALGLETINSGNLPQAIKKYPEAILARETMKEVRLHTPKVVRAMDRIWNMIGIDSDPYVLPIQNELGPGNIKFTEGTDSIRMDLSIEPDQIFTPVRDVLKENPGLQVLNLSFQMGVSSVVYDLRSGEYETIEAYRKERSYANVPKLVTLCKELPELLVVAAGGNESDDILKVRGEYESKGEWPENLILTADWNEKKEEPSNPVYGVDFYLDSTEVGSIRGSSITTGIVSAVGSALTYVYGSIFIRDDITERFSEQKSIRLPDDNSLGVETDRVNVLDISKLPVAV
;
A
#
# COMPACT_ATOMS: atom_id res chain seq x y z
N MET A 1 2.41 26.54 11.83
CA MET A 1 2.18 25.38 10.93
C MET A 1 2.50 24.14 11.75
N ALA A 2 1.63 23.13 11.76
CA ALA A 2 1.93 21.87 12.44
C ALA A 2 3.18 21.25 11.79
N GLU A 3 4.10 20.74 12.60
CA GLU A 3 5.31 20.08 12.13
C GLU A 3 4.92 18.81 11.36
N ARG A 4 5.54 18.58 10.20
CA ARG A 4 5.22 17.45 9.31
C ARG A 4 5.77 16.16 9.91
N PHE A 5 4.94 15.12 10.04
CA PHE A 5 5.38 13.81 10.48
C PHE A 5 6.16 13.09 9.37
N THR A 6 7.42 12.76 9.63
CA THR A 6 8.32 12.13 8.65
C THR A 6 8.50 10.62 8.90
N ARG A 7 9.09 9.90 7.94
CA ARG A 7 9.62 8.54 8.08
C ARG A 7 10.57 8.45 9.26
N ARG A 8 11.41 9.46 9.48
CA ARG A 8 12.34 9.47 10.62
C ARG A 8 11.58 9.55 11.94
N ASP A 9 10.53 10.37 12.00
CA ASP A 9 9.66 10.46 13.18
C ASP A 9 8.93 9.14 13.40
N PHE A 10 8.41 8.50 12.35
CA PHE A 10 7.84 7.16 12.43
C PHE A 10 8.81 6.16 13.05
N LEU A 11 10.04 6.09 12.54
CA LEU A 11 11.07 5.16 13.04
C LEU A 11 11.45 5.46 14.50
N ASN A 12 11.60 6.74 14.84
CA ASN A 12 11.91 7.17 16.20
C ASN A 12 10.75 6.84 17.15
N CYS A 13 9.51 7.15 16.76
CA CYS A 13 8.30 6.89 17.53
C CYS A 13 7.98 5.40 17.63
N LEU A 14 8.38 4.57 16.67
CA LEU A 14 8.26 3.12 16.81
C LEU A 14 9.20 2.61 17.91
N GLY A 15 10.48 3.03 17.90
CA GLY A 15 11.44 2.68 18.95
C GLY A 15 11.08 3.26 20.32
N LEU A 16 10.64 4.53 20.36
CA LEU A 16 10.23 5.23 21.58
C LEU A 16 8.84 4.84 22.06
N GLY A 17 7.91 4.46 21.18
CA GLY A 17 6.54 4.04 21.52
C GLY A 17 6.54 2.68 22.19
N LEU A 18 7.35 1.74 21.68
CA LEU A 18 7.70 0.50 22.38
C LEU A 18 8.30 0.81 23.76
N GLY A 19 9.22 1.78 23.83
CA GLY A 19 9.86 2.21 25.08
C GLY A 19 8.92 2.93 26.06
N ALA A 20 8.05 3.82 25.60
CA ALA A 20 7.17 4.66 26.40
C ALA A 20 5.97 3.87 26.92
N LEU A 21 5.48 2.89 26.16
CA LEU A 21 4.44 1.98 26.62
C LEU A 21 5.02 0.91 27.57
N ALA A 22 6.25 0.43 27.32
CA ALA A 22 7.00 -0.36 28.31
C ALA A 22 7.35 0.43 29.59
N LEU A 23 7.61 1.73 29.49
CA LEU A 23 7.84 2.60 30.66
C LEU A 23 6.53 2.91 31.40
N SER A 24 5.42 3.12 30.70
CA SER A 24 4.11 3.37 31.31
C SER A 24 3.58 2.17 32.12
N SER A 25 3.88 0.95 31.69
CA SER A 25 3.58 -0.27 32.43
C SER A 25 4.48 -0.45 33.66
N LEU A 26 5.67 0.15 33.67
CA LEU A 26 6.59 0.15 34.81
C LEU A 26 6.34 1.30 35.81
N THR A 27 5.84 2.45 35.36
CA THR A 27 5.61 3.63 36.20
C THR A 27 4.18 3.73 36.75
N GLY A 28 3.24 2.92 36.25
CA GLY A 28 1.85 2.92 36.70
C GLY A 28 1.01 4.10 36.18
N GLU A 29 1.60 5.02 35.42
CA GLU A 29 0.88 6.06 34.69
C GLU A 29 0.45 5.49 33.33
N LYS A 30 -0.76 4.91 33.25
CA LYS A 30 -1.36 4.54 31.97
C LYS A 30 -1.61 5.82 31.16
N ARG A 31 -0.80 6.06 30.13
CA ARG A 31 -1.22 6.93 29.02
C ARG A 31 -2.15 6.10 28.15
N GLU A 32 -3.44 6.20 28.40
CA GLU A 32 -4.45 5.56 27.58
C GLU A 32 -4.46 6.22 26.19
N LEU A 33 -4.24 5.41 25.16
CA LEU A 33 -4.63 5.81 23.80
C LEU A 33 -6.15 6.08 23.81
N PRO A 34 -6.64 7.04 23.02
CA PRO A 34 -8.08 7.24 22.95
C PRO A 34 -8.72 5.95 22.41
N ALA A 35 -9.83 5.53 23.02
CA ALA A 35 -10.60 4.37 22.57
C ALA A 35 -11.12 4.54 21.13
N TYR A 36 -11.20 5.78 20.63
CA TYR A 36 -11.58 6.12 19.27
C TYR A 36 -10.56 7.09 18.67
N LEU A 37 -10.07 6.76 17.48
CA LEU A 37 -9.23 7.63 16.66
C LEU A 37 -10.10 8.27 15.58
N PRO A 38 -10.14 9.62 15.48
CA PRO A 38 -10.78 10.26 14.34
C PRO A 38 -10.15 9.80 13.03
N THR A 39 -10.96 9.61 12.00
CA THR A 39 -10.49 9.21 10.66
C THR A 39 -9.35 10.10 10.19
N ASN A 40 -8.15 9.53 10.16
CA ASN A 40 -6.93 10.21 9.75
C ASN A 40 -6.16 9.45 8.66
N THR A 41 -6.72 8.35 8.17
CA THR A 41 -6.10 7.52 7.12
C THR A 41 -6.95 7.53 5.87
N LEU A 42 -6.31 7.86 4.76
CA LEU A 42 -6.84 7.75 3.41
C LEU A 42 -6.23 6.50 2.75
N ILE A 43 -7.06 5.61 2.25
CA ILE A 43 -6.66 4.52 1.37
C ILE A 43 -7.05 4.91 -0.04
N LEU A 44 -6.09 4.88 -0.96
CA LEU A 44 -6.37 4.90 -2.38
C LEU A 44 -6.17 3.48 -2.90
N ASP A 45 -7.23 2.84 -3.40
CA ASP A 45 -7.19 1.44 -3.83
C ASP A 45 -8.43 1.06 -4.68
N PHE A 46 -8.46 -0.17 -5.19
CA PHE A 46 -9.62 -0.75 -5.86
C PHE A 46 -10.72 -1.12 -4.85
N ALA A 47 -11.77 -0.33 -4.86
CA ALA A 47 -12.74 -0.21 -3.78
C ALA A 47 -14.02 -0.99 -4.11
N PRO A 48 -14.80 -1.39 -3.09
CA PRO A 48 -16.06 -2.08 -3.31
C PRO A 48 -17.10 -1.16 -3.99
N GLU A 49 -17.96 -1.76 -4.81
CA GLU A 49 -19.09 -1.10 -5.49
C GLU A 49 -20.28 -0.82 -4.55
N THR A 50 -20.20 -1.29 -3.30
CA THR A 50 -21.25 -1.17 -2.29
C THR A 50 -20.66 -0.88 -0.92
N THR A 51 -21.49 -0.32 -0.03
CA THR A 51 -21.13 -0.09 1.36
C THR A 51 -20.56 -1.36 2.01
N THR A 52 -19.43 -1.21 2.67
CA THR A 52 -18.73 -2.29 3.37
C THR A 52 -18.43 -1.81 4.79
N SER A 53 -18.67 -2.68 5.79
CA SER A 53 -18.40 -2.34 7.19
C SER A 53 -16.93 -2.00 7.42
N GLY A 54 -16.66 -1.01 8.25
CA GLY A 54 -15.29 -0.59 8.60
C GLY A 54 -14.63 0.30 7.55
N ILE A 55 -15.40 0.87 6.62
CA ILE A 55 -14.91 1.73 5.53
C ILE A 55 -15.80 2.97 5.44
N ILE A 56 -15.16 4.15 5.41
CA ILE A 56 -15.82 5.40 5.03
C ILE A 56 -15.56 5.63 3.54
N GLN A 57 -16.62 5.69 2.75
CA GLN A 57 -16.55 5.88 1.30
C GLN A 57 -17.77 6.68 0.84
N GLU A 58 -17.52 7.83 0.21
CA GLU A 58 -18.59 8.73 -0.27
C GLU A 58 -19.02 8.40 -1.71
N GLU A 59 -18.10 7.89 -2.52
CA GLU A 59 -18.37 7.50 -3.90
C GLU A 59 -18.16 6.01 -4.12
N PHE A 60 -19.14 5.36 -4.75
CA PHE A 60 -19.05 3.94 -5.10
C PHE A 60 -18.76 3.80 -6.59
N PRO A 61 -17.67 3.10 -6.97
CA PRO A 61 -17.37 2.88 -8.37
C PRO A 61 -18.45 2.01 -9.01
N ASN A 62 -18.78 2.31 -10.26
CA ASN A 62 -19.50 1.39 -11.13
C ASN A 62 -18.50 0.74 -12.08
N ASN A 63 -18.12 -0.51 -11.79
CA ASN A 63 -17.06 -1.18 -12.54
C ASN A 63 -17.43 -1.41 -14.01
N GLU A 64 -18.73 -1.52 -14.32
CA GLU A 64 -19.20 -1.65 -15.70
C GLU A 64 -18.97 -0.36 -16.50
N GLU A 65 -19.30 0.79 -15.91
CA GLU A 65 -19.05 2.10 -16.53
C GLU A 65 -17.55 2.42 -16.62
N VAL A 66 -16.75 2.03 -15.61
CA VAL A 66 -15.28 2.14 -15.66
C VAL A 66 -14.71 1.31 -16.83
N LEU A 67 -15.14 0.04 -16.97
CA LEU A 67 -14.69 -0.80 -18.07
C LEU A 67 -15.09 -0.23 -19.43
N LYS A 68 -16.30 0.30 -19.55
CA LYS A 68 -16.78 0.95 -20.76
C LYS A 68 -15.96 2.19 -21.10
N LYS A 69 -15.65 3.02 -20.11
CA LYS A 69 -14.78 4.20 -20.24
C LYS A 69 -13.38 3.82 -20.72
N ILE A 70 -12.78 2.77 -20.16
CA ILE A 70 -11.40 2.38 -20.49
C ILE A 70 -11.30 1.68 -21.85
N LEU A 71 -12.24 0.78 -22.17
CA LEU A 71 -12.18 -0.06 -23.36
C LEU A 71 -12.78 0.61 -24.61
N GLY A 72 -13.67 1.59 -24.45
CA GLY A 72 -14.35 2.25 -25.57
C GLY A 72 -15.06 1.22 -26.47
N ASP A 73 -14.79 1.25 -27.78
CA ASP A 73 -15.40 0.35 -28.76
C ASP A 73 -15.07 -1.13 -28.56
N LYS A 74 -14.04 -1.44 -27.75
CA LYS A 74 -13.67 -2.82 -27.39
C LYS A 74 -14.49 -3.38 -26.23
N TYR A 75 -15.27 -2.52 -25.57
CA TYR A 75 -16.13 -2.95 -24.47
C TYR A 75 -17.25 -3.85 -25.00
N LEU A 76 -17.49 -4.94 -24.29
CA LEU A 76 -18.68 -5.77 -24.42
C LEU A 76 -19.19 -6.06 -23.01
N SER A 77 -20.48 -5.87 -22.79
CA SER A 77 -21.15 -6.27 -21.55
C SER A 77 -21.07 -7.79 -21.37
N GLU A 78 -21.31 -8.27 -20.14
CA GLU A 78 -21.32 -9.71 -19.87
C GLU A 78 -22.30 -10.46 -20.77
N TRP A 79 -23.46 -9.85 -21.00
CA TRP A 79 -24.53 -10.43 -21.80
C TRP A 79 -24.14 -10.49 -23.29
N GLU A 80 -23.52 -9.44 -23.83
CA GLU A 80 -23.01 -9.44 -25.20
C GLU A 80 -21.92 -10.49 -25.40
N LEU A 81 -20.99 -10.61 -24.44
CA LEU A 81 -19.94 -11.63 -24.47
C LEU A 81 -20.55 -13.04 -24.46
N LYS A 82 -21.52 -13.30 -23.59
CA LYS A 82 -22.25 -14.58 -23.51
C LYS A 82 -22.92 -14.96 -24.83
N ILE A 83 -23.65 -14.03 -25.44
CA ILE A 83 -24.30 -14.24 -26.74
C ILE A 83 -23.26 -14.50 -27.82
N ALA A 84 -22.21 -13.68 -27.88
CA ALA A 84 -21.20 -13.77 -28.91
C ALA A 84 -20.35 -15.06 -28.80
N LEU A 85 -20.21 -15.61 -27.59
CA LEU A 85 -19.54 -16.89 -27.34
C LEU A 85 -20.48 -18.11 -27.41
N GLY A 86 -21.80 -17.90 -27.39
CA GLY A 86 -22.78 -18.99 -27.31
C GLY A 86 -22.75 -19.69 -25.95
N LEU A 87 -22.54 -18.95 -24.87
CA LEU A 87 -22.37 -19.46 -23.51
C LEU A 87 -23.43 -18.91 -22.56
N GLU A 88 -23.94 -19.73 -21.64
CA GLU A 88 -24.80 -19.24 -20.54
C GLU A 88 -23.99 -18.51 -19.46
N THR A 89 -22.77 -18.98 -19.22
CA THR A 89 -21.84 -18.44 -18.22
C THR A 89 -20.41 -18.44 -18.74
N ILE A 90 -19.63 -17.42 -18.36
CA ILE A 90 -18.18 -17.42 -18.55
C ILE A 90 -17.56 -17.87 -17.22
N ASN A 91 -16.81 -18.97 -17.24
CA ASN A 91 -16.20 -19.60 -16.07
C ASN A 91 -14.82 -20.15 -16.43
N SER A 92 -14.07 -20.68 -15.46
CA SER A 92 -12.70 -21.17 -15.67
C SER A 92 -12.57 -22.21 -16.79
N GLY A 93 -13.60 -23.02 -17.06
CA GLY A 93 -13.57 -24.04 -18.11
C GLY A 93 -13.65 -23.49 -19.53
N ASN A 94 -14.27 -22.32 -19.73
CA ASN A 94 -14.40 -21.68 -21.05
C ASN A 94 -13.67 -20.34 -21.16
N LEU A 95 -13.06 -19.87 -20.08
CA LEU A 95 -12.28 -18.64 -20.03
C LEU A 95 -11.15 -18.60 -21.07
N PRO A 96 -10.38 -19.68 -21.34
CA PRO A 96 -9.36 -19.66 -22.38
C PRO A 96 -9.92 -19.37 -23.78
N GLN A 97 -11.09 -19.94 -24.10
CA GLN A 97 -11.76 -19.69 -25.37
C GLN A 97 -12.29 -18.25 -25.44
N ALA A 98 -12.83 -17.74 -24.34
CA ALA A 98 -13.32 -16.38 -24.24
C ALA A 98 -12.19 -15.36 -24.46
N ILE A 99 -11.06 -15.52 -23.79
CA ILE A 99 -9.87 -14.66 -23.95
C ILE A 99 -9.36 -14.70 -25.39
N LYS A 100 -9.28 -15.89 -26.00
CA LYS A 100 -8.83 -16.00 -27.39
C LYS A 100 -9.71 -15.22 -28.38
N LYS A 101 -11.00 -15.05 -28.08
CA LYS A 101 -11.96 -14.39 -28.98
C LYS A 101 -12.16 -12.91 -28.67
N TYR A 102 -12.13 -12.54 -27.40
CA TYR A 102 -12.37 -11.17 -26.90
C TYR A 102 -11.34 -10.81 -25.82
N PRO A 103 -10.05 -10.74 -26.16
CA PRO A 103 -9.00 -10.68 -25.17
C PRO A 103 -9.07 -9.44 -24.29
N GLU A 104 -9.29 -8.26 -24.88
CA GLU A 104 -9.31 -7.02 -24.11
C GLU A 104 -10.50 -6.95 -23.15
N ALA A 105 -11.69 -7.32 -23.65
CA ALA A 105 -12.91 -7.30 -22.86
C ALA A 105 -12.87 -8.31 -21.70
N ILE A 106 -12.36 -9.52 -21.96
CA ILE A 106 -12.30 -10.56 -20.93
C ILE A 106 -11.21 -10.28 -19.91
N LEU A 107 -9.99 -9.93 -20.34
CA LEU A 107 -8.88 -9.67 -19.41
C LEU A 107 -9.19 -8.48 -18.49
N ALA A 108 -9.64 -7.34 -19.03
CA ALA A 108 -9.97 -6.19 -18.19
C ALA A 108 -11.07 -6.50 -17.17
N ARG A 109 -12.09 -7.26 -17.59
CA ARG A 109 -13.19 -7.68 -16.73
C ARG A 109 -12.75 -8.62 -15.62
N GLU A 110 -11.95 -9.64 -15.93
CA GLU A 110 -11.45 -10.57 -14.91
C GLU A 110 -10.51 -9.87 -13.94
N THR A 111 -9.62 -9.00 -14.42
CA THR A 111 -8.79 -8.16 -13.54
C THR A 111 -9.65 -7.29 -12.63
N MET A 112 -10.65 -6.57 -13.15
CA MET A 112 -11.52 -5.70 -12.33
C MET A 112 -12.30 -6.49 -11.25
N LYS A 113 -12.77 -7.70 -11.59
CA LYS A 113 -13.44 -8.59 -10.63
C LYS A 113 -12.52 -9.03 -9.50
N GLU A 114 -11.24 -9.24 -9.78
CA GLU A 114 -10.26 -9.68 -8.80
C GLU A 114 -9.89 -8.55 -7.85
N VAL A 115 -9.59 -7.36 -8.40
CA VAL A 115 -9.09 -6.22 -7.61
C VAL A 115 -10.16 -5.54 -6.78
N ARG A 116 -11.45 -5.55 -7.16
CA ARG A 116 -12.53 -4.90 -6.37
C ARG A 116 -12.71 -5.45 -4.95
N LEU A 117 -12.15 -6.63 -4.65
CA LEU A 117 -12.18 -7.26 -3.32
C LEU A 117 -10.87 -7.06 -2.56
N HIS A 118 -9.99 -6.20 -3.05
CA HIS A 118 -8.68 -5.95 -2.47
C HIS A 118 -8.76 -5.06 -1.22
N THR A 119 -9.40 -3.89 -1.31
CA THR A 119 -9.51 -2.95 -0.18
C THR A 119 -10.09 -3.56 1.10
N PRO A 120 -11.17 -4.37 1.07
CA PRO A 120 -11.68 -5.01 2.29
C PRO A 120 -10.67 -5.91 3.00
N LYS A 121 -9.70 -6.49 2.28
CA LYS A 121 -8.62 -7.30 2.88
C LYS A 121 -7.59 -6.40 3.59
N VAL A 122 -7.23 -5.28 2.97
CA VAL A 122 -6.30 -4.28 3.54
C VAL A 122 -6.90 -3.68 4.81
N VAL A 123 -8.16 -3.24 4.75
CA VAL A 123 -8.87 -2.63 5.89
C VAL A 123 -8.99 -3.61 7.05
N ARG A 124 -9.27 -4.89 6.79
CA ARG A 124 -9.28 -5.92 7.85
C ARG A 124 -7.94 -6.05 8.55
N ALA A 125 -6.82 -5.88 7.84
CA ALA A 125 -5.51 -5.92 8.46
C ALA A 125 -5.26 -4.69 9.35
N MET A 126 -5.71 -3.51 8.90
CA MET A 126 -5.68 -2.28 9.69
C MET A 126 -6.50 -2.41 10.98
N ASP A 127 -7.75 -2.85 10.84
CA ASP A 127 -8.70 -3.06 11.94
C ASP A 127 -8.12 -4.00 13.00
N ARG A 128 -7.45 -5.09 12.60
CA ARG A 128 -6.80 -6.00 13.55
C ARG A 128 -5.71 -5.31 14.36
N ILE A 129 -4.89 -4.47 13.73
CA ILE A 129 -3.85 -3.71 14.43
C ILE A 129 -4.45 -2.68 15.38
N TRP A 130 -5.43 -1.91 14.92
CA TRP A 130 -6.12 -0.93 15.77
C TRP A 130 -6.76 -1.60 16.98
N ASN A 131 -7.47 -2.71 16.79
CA ASN A 131 -8.02 -3.51 17.88
C ASN A 131 -6.94 -4.03 18.85
N MET A 132 -5.80 -4.51 18.35
CA MET A 132 -4.68 -4.97 19.18
C MET A 132 -4.12 -3.86 20.08
N ILE A 133 -4.13 -2.61 19.62
CA ILE A 133 -3.66 -1.45 20.38
C ILE A 133 -4.80 -0.70 21.09
N GLY A 134 -6.02 -1.26 21.10
CA GLY A 134 -7.20 -0.71 21.78
C GLY A 134 -7.78 0.56 21.16
N ILE A 135 -7.59 0.75 19.85
CA ILE A 135 -8.13 1.87 19.07
C ILE A 135 -9.27 1.34 18.19
N ASP A 136 -10.37 2.08 18.15
CA ASP A 136 -11.41 1.95 17.13
C ASP A 136 -11.24 3.08 16.09
N SER A 137 -11.25 2.74 14.80
CA SER A 137 -11.04 3.68 13.70
C SER A 137 -11.50 3.10 12.37
N ASP A 138 -12.03 3.96 11.51
CA ASP A 138 -12.37 3.62 10.12
C ASP A 138 -11.54 4.48 9.15
N PRO A 139 -10.91 3.88 8.12
CA PRO A 139 -10.21 4.62 7.08
C PRO A 139 -11.20 5.18 6.05
N TYR A 140 -10.83 6.33 5.48
CA TYR A 140 -11.48 6.86 4.28
C TYR A 140 -10.93 6.15 3.05
N VAL A 141 -11.79 5.67 2.15
CA VAL A 141 -11.38 4.99 0.91
C VAL A 141 -11.76 5.85 -0.29
N LEU A 142 -10.76 6.16 -1.11
CA LEU A 142 -10.92 6.81 -2.41
C LEU A 142 -10.79 5.75 -3.53
N PRO A 143 -11.85 5.52 -4.33
CA PRO A 143 -11.84 4.52 -5.39
C PRO A 143 -10.93 4.89 -6.58
N ILE A 144 -9.72 4.34 -6.68
CA ILE A 144 -8.80 4.65 -7.80
C ILE A 144 -9.36 4.26 -9.17
N GLN A 145 -10.26 3.27 -9.24
CA GLN A 145 -10.88 2.86 -10.50
C GLN A 145 -11.69 3.99 -11.17
N ASN A 146 -12.17 4.99 -10.43
CA ASN A 146 -12.88 6.14 -11.01
C ASN A 146 -11.96 7.04 -11.87
N GLU A 147 -10.66 7.05 -11.53
CA GLU A 147 -9.63 7.87 -12.18
C GLU A 147 -9.04 7.24 -13.44
N LEU A 148 -9.37 5.97 -13.69
CA LEU A 148 -8.92 5.26 -14.89
C LEU A 148 -9.67 5.73 -16.13
N GLY A 149 -8.97 5.84 -17.26
CA GLY A 149 -9.52 6.25 -18.55
C GLY A 149 -8.86 5.57 -19.76
N PRO A 150 -9.18 6.01 -21.00
CA PRO A 150 -8.77 5.38 -22.26
C PRO A 150 -7.25 5.23 -22.53
N GLY A 151 -6.38 5.74 -21.66
CA GLY A 151 -4.92 5.59 -21.77
C GLY A 151 -4.29 4.73 -20.69
N ASN A 152 -5.07 4.32 -19.69
CA ASN A 152 -4.55 3.58 -18.54
C ASN A 152 -4.32 2.11 -18.84
N ILE A 153 -5.05 1.54 -19.80
CA ILE A 153 -4.89 0.15 -20.19
C ILE A 153 -4.37 0.06 -21.62
N LYS A 154 -3.29 -0.70 -21.80
CA LYS A 154 -2.75 -1.03 -23.12
C LYS A 154 -2.68 -2.55 -23.30
N PHE A 155 -3.15 -3.02 -24.44
CA PHE A 155 -3.08 -4.43 -24.80
C PHE A 155 -2.00 -4.68 -25.84
N THR A 156 -1.26 -5.78 -25.65
CA THR A 156 -0.28 -6.29 -26.60
C THR A 156 -0.53 -7.77 -26.82
N GLU A 157 -0.87 -8.15 -28.05
CA GLU A 157 -1.02 -9.53 -28.46
C GLU A 157 0.30 -10.07 -29.01
N GLY A 158 0.73 -11.22 -28.46
CA GLY A 158 1.83 -12.02 -28.98
C GLY A 158 1.31 -13.34 -29.57
N THR A 159 2.22 -14.11 -30.16
CA THR A 159 1.89 -15.42 -30.76
C THR A 159 1.28 -16.39 -29.74
N ASP A 160 1.79 -16.36 -28.51
CA ASP A 160 1.47 -17.34 -27.47
C ASP A 160 0.94 -16.71 -26.18
N SER A 161 0.83 -15.39 -26.14
CA SER A 161 0.37 -14.69 -24.94
C SER A 161 -0.32 -13.38 -25.27
N ILE A 162 -1.13 -12.92 -24.33
CA ILE A 162 -1.80 -11.62 -24.40
C ILE A 162 -1.45 -10.87 -23.13
N ARG A 163 -0.96 -9.65 -23.30
CA ARG A 163 -0.51 -8.81 -22.19
C ARG A 163 -1.41 -7.58 -22.08
N MET A 164 -1.92 -7.34 -20.88
CA MET A 164 -2.60 -6.12 -20.48
C MET A 164 -1.69 -5.34 -19.54
N ASP A 165 -1.28 -4.14 -19.94
CA ASP A 165 -0.57 -3.18 -19.11
C ASP A 165 -1.56 -2.22 -18.46
N LEU A 166 -1.50 -2.07 -17.14
CA LEU A 166 -2.23 -1.05 -16.38
C LEU A 166 -1.22 0.02 -15.91
N SER A 167 -1.41 1.26 -16.34
CA SER A 167 -0.63 2.41 -15.89
C SER A 167 -1.41 3.22 -14.87
N ILE A 168 -0.79 3.55 -13.74
CA ILE A 168 -1.28 4.54 -12.77
C ILE A 168 -0.22 5.63 -12.66
N GLU A 169 -0.60 6.86 -13.01
CA GLU A 169 0.30 8.02 -12.99
C GLU A 169 0.05 8.93 -11.77
N PRO A 170 1.06 9.69 -11.30
CA PRO A 170 0.91 10.57 -10.14
C PRO A 170 -0.23 11.57 -10.24
N ASP A 171 -0.44 12.18 -11.41
CA ASP A 171 -1.48 13.21 -11.61
C ASP A 171 -2.89 12.67 -11.39
N GLN A 172 -3.11 11.38 -11.63
CA GLN A 172 -4.39 10.69 -11.40
C GLN A 172 -4.68 10.48 -9.91
N ILE A 173 -3.67 10.65 -9.06
CA ILE A 173 -3.78 10.45 -7.62
C ILE A 173 -3.74 11.79 -6.91
N PHE A 174 -2.84 12.67 -7.34
CA PHE A 174 -2.61 13.95 -6.69
C PHE A 174 -3.88 14.79 -6.57
N THR A 175 -4.59 15.00 -7.69
CA THR A 175 -5.79 15.87 -7.69
C THR A 175 -6.92 15.29 -6.83
N PRO A 176 -7.32 14.02 -7.01
CA PRO A 176 -8.37 13.43 -6.18
C PRO A 176 -8.02 13.40 -4.69
N VAL A 177 -6.77 13.09 -4.33
CA VAL A 177 -6.33 13.14 -2.92
C VAL A 177 -6.42 14.56 -2.38
N ARG A 178 -5.96 15.57 -3.12
CA ARG A 178 -6.03 16.98 -2.70
C ARG A 178 -7.47 17.45 -2.47
N ASP A 179 -8.42 16.99 -3.27
CA ASP A 179 -9.82 17.35 -3.08
C ASP A 179 -10.40 16.72 -1.81
N VAL A 180 -10.11 15.44 -1.57
CA VAL A 180 -10.50 14.77 -0.31
C VAL A 180 -9.87 15.46 0.92
N LEU A 181 -8.61 15.89 0.85
CA LEU A 181 -7.94 16.59 1.95
C LEU A 181 -8.56 17.95 2.28
N LYS A 182 -9.18 18.64 1.31
CA LYS A 182 -9.87 19.91 1.57
C LYS A 182 -11.11 19.71 2.44
N GLU A 183 -11.81 18.61 2.22
CA GLU A 183 -13.03 18.25 2.94
C GLU A 183 -12.72 17.52 4.25
N ASN A 184 -11.57 16.82 4.29
CA ASN A 184 -11.12 16.01 5.41
C ASN A 184 -9.69 16.42 5.86
N PRO A 185 -9.49 17.63 6.42
CA PRO A 185 -8.17 18.14 6.80
C PRO A 185 -7.49 17.37 7.95
N GLY A 186 -8.21 16.44 8.59
CA GLY A 186 -7.67 15.56 9.64
C GLY A 186 -6.91 14.34 9.09
N LEU A 187 -6.94 14.10 7.78
CA LEU A 187 -6.18 13.02 7.15
C LEU A 187 -4.69 13.32 7.18
N GLN A 188 -3.91 12.36 7.66
CA GLN A 188 -2.47 12.46 7.88
C GLN A 188 -1.68 11.30 7.26
N VAL A 189 -2.35 10.19 6.95
CA VAL A 189 -1.73 8.99 6.36
C VAL A 189 -2.38 8.68 5.01
N LEU A 190 -1.56 8.46 3.99
CA LEU A 190 -1.98 7.90 2.70
C LEU A 190 -1.45 6.48 2.58
N ASN A 191 -2.37 5.51 2.49
CA ASN A 191 -2.08 4.12 2.19
C ASN A 191 -2.21 3.86 0.69
N LEU A 192 -1.13 3.34 0.09
CA LEU A 192 -1.07 2.89 -1.29
C LEU A 192 -0.74 1.40 -1.31
N SER A 193 -1.75 0.56 -1.13
CA SER A 193 -1.63 -0.90 -1.18
C SER A 193 -1.43 -1.48 -2.60
N PHE A 194 -0.97 -0.66 -3.55
CA PHE A 194 -0.57 -1.02 -4.90
C PHE A 194 0.70 -0.26 -5.30
N GLN A 195 1.40 -0.70 -6.35
CA GLN A 195 2.59 -0.01 -6.85
C GLN A 195 2.24 1.06 -7.89
N MET A 196 2.84 2.24 -7.76
CA MET A 196 2.73 3.30 -8.77
C MET A 196 3.41 2.90 -10.08
N GLY A 197 2.83 3.28 -11.22
CA GLY A 197 3.40 3.09 -12.55
C GLY A 197 2.74 1.96 -13.33
N VAL A 198 3.53 1.24 -14.13
CA VAL A 198 3.02 0.21 -15.07
C VAL A 198 3.19 -1.20 -14.51
N SER A 199 2.08 -1.84 -14.16
CA SER A 199 2.00 -3.28 -13.92
C SER A 199 1.40 -3.98 -15.15
N SER A 200 1.58 -5.30 -15.25
CA SER A 200 1.05 -6.09 -16.36
C SER A 200 0.39 -7.36 -15.86
N VAL A 201 -0.69 -7.77 -16.53
CA VAL A 201 -1.24 -9.12 -16.49
C VAL A 201 -0.94 -9.77 -17.84
N VAL A 202 -0.27 -10.91 -17.83
CA VAL A 202 0.06 -11.70 -19.02
C VAL A 202 -0.72 -13.00 -18.95
N TYR A 203 -1.48 -13.30 -19.99
CA TYR A 203 -2.19 -14.55 -20.15
C TYR A 203 -1.48 -15.41 -21.19
N ASP A 204 -1.04 -16.61 -20.80
CA ASP A 204 -0.43 -17.59 -21.70
C ASP A 204 -1.54 -18.40 -22.41
N LEU A 205 -1.58 -18.33 -23.74
CA LEU A 205 -2.60 -18.98 -24.56
C LEU A 205 -2.43 -20.50 -24.67
N ARG A 206 -1.25 -21.04 -24.30
CA ARG A 206 -0.93 -22.47 -24.35
C ARG A 206 -1.27 -23.14 -23.03
N SER A 207 -0.86 -22.56 -21.90
CA SER A 207 -1.13 -23.12 -20.57
C SER A 207 -2.48 -22.68 -20.00
N GLY A 208 -3.00 -21.52 -20.43
CA GLY A 208 -4.18 -20.89 -19.85
C GLY A 208 -3.93 -20.27 -18.47
N GLU A 209 -2.66 -19.99 -18.15
CA GLU A 209 -2.23 -19.41 -16.88
C GLU A 209 -2.02 -17.90 -16.99
N TYR A 210 -2.10 -17.23 -15.83
CA TYR A 210 -1.82 -15.81 -15.69
C TYR A 210 -0.46 -15.61 -15.00
N GLU A 211 0.29 -14.62 -15.47
CA GLU A 211 1.45 -14.06 -14.79
C GLU A 211 1.23 -12.57 -14.55
N THR A 212 1.51 -12.12 -13.32
CA THR A 212 1.58 -10.69 -13.01
C THR A 212 3.03 -10.22 -13.14
N ILE A 213 3.24 -9.12 -13.88
CA ILE A 213 4.52 -8.42 -13.92
C ILE A 213 4.34 -7.10 -13.19
N GLU A 214 4.86 -7.06 -11.97
CA GLU A 214 4.79 -5.90 -11.09
C GLU A 214 5.59 -4.69 -11.59
N ALA A 215 5.22 -3.50 -11.11
CA ALA A 215 5.76 -2.23 -11.56
C ALA A 215 7.20 -2.00 -11.10
N TYR A 216 7.63 -2.62 -10.00
CA TYR A 216 8.99 -2.47 -9.47
C TYR A 216 9.90 -3.67 -9.79
N ARG A 217 9.42 -4.60 -10.61
CA ARG A 217 10.19 -5.78 -11.05
C ARG A 217 11.34 -5.38 -11.98
N LYS A 218 12.56 -5.72 -11.56
CA LYS A 218 13.81 -5.53 -12.33
C LYS A 218 13.96 -4.10 -12.86
N GLU A 219 14.23 -3.92 -14.15
CA GLU A 219 14.49 -2.62 -14.76
C GLU A 219 13.27 -1.69 -14.78
N ARG A 220 12.06 -2.20 -14.52
CA ARG A 220 10.85 -1.36 -14.43
C ARG A 220 10.90 -0.38 -13.26
N SER A 221 11.61 -0.71 -12.19
CA SER A 221 11.75 0.17 -11.02
C SER A 221 12.30 1.55 -11.41
N TYR A 222 13.23 1.62 -12.37
CA TYR A 222 13.79 2.89 -12.86
C TYR A 222 12.78 3.81 -13.53
N ALA A 223 11.73 3.26 -14.14
CA ALA A 223 10.67 4.05 -14.77
C ALA A 223 9.51 4.36 -13.81
N ASN A 224 9.28 3.48 -12.81
CA ASN A 224 8.07 3.52 -11.99
C ASN A 224 8.30 4.10 -10.59
N VAL A 225 9.43 3.86 -9.93
CA VAL A 225 9.74 4.46 -8.62
C VAL A 225 9.80 6.01 -8.66
N PRO A 226 10.35 6.67 -9.70
CA PRO A 226 10.30 8.13 -9.82
C PRO A 226 8.89 8.71 -9.75
N LYS A 227 7.87 7.97 -10.21
CA LYS A 227 6.47 8.39 -10.14
C LYS A 227 5.97 8.42 -8.69
N LEU A 228 6.30 7.41 -7.89
CA LEU A 228 5.99 7.41 -6.45
C LEU A 228 6.71 8.55 -5.72
N VAL A 229 8.00 8.78 -6.05
CA VAL A 229 8.77 9.90 -5.49
C VAL A 229 8.10 11.24 -5.84
N THR A 230 7.63 11.40 -7.08
CA THR A 230 6.91 12.61 -7.53
C THR A 230 5.64 12.82 -6.70
N LEU A 231 4.82 11.79 -6.55
CA LEU A 231 3.60 11.86 -5.73
C LEU A 231 3.91 12.31 -4.28
N CYS A 232 4.94 11.72 -3.65
CA CYS A 232 5.29 12.03 -2.27
C CYS A 232 5.80 13.47 -2.08
N LYS A 233 6.47 14.03 -3.11
CA LYS A 233 6.90 15.43 -3.13
C LYS A 233 5.72 16.40 -3.27
N GLU A 234 4.69 16.01 -4.01
CA GLU A 234 3.46 16.78 -4.20
C GLU A 234 2.52 16.72 -2.99
N LEU A 235 2.58 15.66 -2.18
CA LEU A 235 1.78 15.47 -0.96
C LEU A 235 2.65 15.47 0.30
N PRO A 236 3.40 16.55 0.59
CA PRO A 236 4.36 16.50 1.67
C PRO A 236 3.70 16.31 3.03
N GLU A 237 2.54 16.92 3.27
CA GLU A 237 1.86 16.89 4.56
C GLU A 237 1.40 15.50 5.02
N LEU A 238 1.30 14.52 4.11
CA LEU A 238 0.89 13.15 4.43
C LEU A 238 2.09 12.25 4.65
N LEU A 239 1.99 11.34 5.61
CA LEU A 239 2.80 10.13 5.66
C LEU A 239 2.29 9.15 4.59
N VAL A 240 3.09 8.89 3.56
CA VAL A 240 2.75 7.95 2.49
C VAL A 240 3.33 6.58 2.85
N VAL A 241 2.46 5.58 2.97
CA VAL A 241 2.85 4.17 3.16
C VAL A 241 2.45 3.40 1.91
N ALA A 242 3.42 2.79 1.23
CA ALA A 242 3.20 2.16 -0.06
C ALA A 242 3.77 0.73 -0.16
N ALA A 243 3.10 -0.11 -0.94
CA ALA A 243 3.51 -1.48 -1.18
C ALA A 243 4.78 -1.53 -2.06
N GLY A 244 5.78 -2.29 -1.62
CA GLY A 244 7.03 -2.51 -2.36
C GLY A 244 6.93 -3.57 -3.45
N GLY A 245 5.95 -4.46 -3.38
CA GLY A 245 5.73 -5.52 -4.37
C GLY A 245 5.70 -6.94 -3.81
N ASN A 246 5.61 -7.92 -4.69
CA ASN A 246 5.50 -9.35 -4.40
C ASN A 246 6.20 -10.24 -5.46
N GLU A 247 6.81 -9.72 -6.53
CA GLU A 247 7.23 -10.52 -7.68
C GLU A 247 8.70 -10.24 -8.10
N SER A 248 9.62 -10.41 -7.15
CA SER A 248 11.05 -10.11 -7.34
C SER A 248 11.34 -8.63 -7.62
N ASP A 249 10.66 -7.74 -6.91
CA ASP A 249 10.78 -6.30 -7.03
C ASP A 249 12.06 -5.79 -6.36
N ASP A 250 12.99 -5.23 -7.13
CA ASP A 250 14.23 -4.68 -6.59
C ASP A 250 14.30 -3.18 -6.90
N ILE A 251 14.11 -2.39 -5.87
CA ILE A 251 14.21 -0.93 -5.93
C ILE A 251 15.51 -0.42 -5.30
N LEU A 252 16.37 -1.29 -4.76
CA LEU A 252 17.53 -0.91 -3.95
C LEU A 252 18.44 0.07 -4.69
N LYS A 253 18.72 -0.20 -5.97
CA LYS A 253 19.57 0.66 -6.80
C LYS A 253 18.92 2.03 -7.04
N VAL A 254 17.65 2.05 -7.46
CA VAL A 254 16.93 3.29 -7.74
C VAL A 254 16.80 4.13 -6.48
N ARG A 255 16.44 3.51 -5.36
CA ARG A 255 16.38 4.16 -4.05
C ARG A 255 17.74 4.76 -3.66
N GLY A 256 18.83 4.00 -3.77
CA GLY A 256 20.18 4.48 -3.44
C GLY A 256 20.61 5.70 -4.27
N GLU A 257 20.19 5.78 -5.54
CA GLU A 257 20.43 6.97 -6.37
C GLU A 257 19.69 8.22 -5.87
N TYR A 258 18.47 8.07 -5.35
CA TYR A 258 17.72 9.18 -4.75
C TYR A 258 18.26 9.54 -3.36
N GLU A 259 18.59 8.55 -2.53
CA GLU A 259 19.13 8.77 -1.17
C GLU A 259 20.50 9.45 -1.22
N SER A 260 21.39 9.04 -2.12
CA SER A 260 22.72 9.69 -2.30
C SER A 260 22.63 11.15 -2.74
N LYS A 261 21.51 11.57 -3.34
CA LYS A 261 21.21 12.95 -3.72
C LYS A 261 20.42 13.71 -2.65
N GLY A 262 19.98 13.05 -1.57
CA GLY A 262 19.06 13.62 -0.59
C GLY A 262 17.67 13.90 -1.16
N GLU A 263 17.27 13.20 -2.22
CA GLU A 263 16.01 13.41 -2.94
C GLU A 263 14.94 12.35 -2.61
N TRP A 264 15.29 11.33 -1.83
CA TRP A 264 14.35 10.32 -1.38
C TRP A 264 13.33 10.94 -0.42
N PRO A 265 12.01 10.78 -0.64
CA PRO A 265 11.01 11.49 0.15
C PRO A 265 11.11 11.16 1.64
N GLU A 266 11.07 12.19 2.48
CA GLU A 266 11.11 12.03 3.92
C GLU A 266 9.79 11.48 4.49
N ASN A 267 8.68 11.55 3.76
CA ASN A 267 7.37 11.06 4.19
C ASN A 267 6.98 9.71 3.59
N LEU A 268 7.88 9.04 2.87
CA LEU A 268 7.59 7.75 2.26
C LEU A 268 8.08 6.61 3.15
N ILE A 269 7.21 5.63 3.39
CA ILE A 269 7.50 4.32 3.96
C ILE A 269 7.11 3.25 2.94
N LEU A 270 8.05 2.36 2.62
CA LEU A 270 7.81 1.20 1.78
C LEU A 270 7.77 -0.10 2.59
N THR A 271 6.87 -1.00 2.22
CA THR A 271 6.67 -2.27 2.95
C THR A 271 6.69 -3.49 2.03
N ALA A 272 7.19 -4.61 2.54
CA ALA A 272 7.10 -5.92 1.89
C ALA A 272 6.72 -7.01 2.90
N ASP A 273 6.29 -8.17 2.40
CA ASP A 273 5.95 -9.32 3.22
C ASP A 273 7.21 -10.11 3.62
N TRP A 274 7.26 -10.54 4.88
CA TRP A 274 8.31 -11.39 5.44
C TRP A 274 7.80 -12.81 5.63
N ASN A 275 8.65 -13.80 5.36
CA ASN A 275 8.37 -15.19 5.67
C ASN A 275 9.14 -15.58 6.93
N GLU A 276 8.48 -15.51 8.09
CA GLU A 276 9.11 -15.83 9.38
C GLU A 276 9.72 -17.23 9.38
N LYS A 277 9.05 -18.21 8.77
CA LYS A 277 9.52 -19.62 8.75
C LYS A 277 10.82 -19.81 7.96
N LYS A 278 11.05 -18.97 6.96
CA LYS A 278 12.23 -19.04 6.10
C LYS A 278 13.28 -17.98 6.43
N GLU A 279 12.94 -17.03 7.30
CA GLU A 279 13.77 -15.88 7.67
C GLU A 279 14.23 -15.09 6.44
N GLU A 280 13.34 -14.90 5.46
CA GLU A 280 13.59 -14.15 4.24
C GLU A 280 12.33 -13.38 3.80
N PRO A 281 12.45 -12.37 2.93
CA PRO A 281 11.29 -11.78 2.26
C PRO A 281 10.47 -12.87 1.56
N SER A 282 9.13 -12.88 1.75
CA SER A 282 8.26 -13.94 1.20
C SER A 282 8.41 -14.11 -0.31
N ASN A 283 8.65 -12.99 -0.99
CA ASN A 283 9.17 -12.91 -2.34
C ASN A 283 10.37 -11.96 -2.31
N PRO A 284 11.35 -12.10 -3.21
CA PRO A 284 12.62 -11.35 -3.15
C PRO A 284 12.42 -9.88 -3.53
N VAL A 285 11.79 -9.14 -2.62
CA VAL A 285 11.54 -7.71 -2.70
C VAL A 285 12.63 -7.01 -1.90
N TYR A 286 13.36 -6.08 -2.51
CA TYR A 286 14.52 -5.44 -1.89
C TYR A 286 14.45 -3.91 -1.94
N GLY A 287 14.99 -3.26 -0.91
CA GLY A 287 15.07 -1.80 -0.81
C GLY A 287 13.85 -1.13 -0.15
N VAL A 288 12.94 -1.89 0.45
CA VAL A 288 11.84 -1.33 1.27
C VAL A 288 12.28 -0.97 2.69
N ASP A 289 11.49 -0.18 3.41
CA ASP A 289 11.81 0.24 4.78
C ASP A 289 11.47 -0.82 5.84
N PHE A 290 10.38 -1.57 5.63
CA PHE A 290 9.88 -2.58 6.58
C PHE A 290 9.50 -3.89 5.92
N TYR A 291 9.84 -4.98 6.61
CA TYR A 291 9.35 -6.32 6.30
C TYR A 291 8.53 -6.82 7.47
N LEU A 292 7.33 -7.30 7.20
CA LEU A 292 6.41 -7.82 8.22
C LEU A 292 5.83 -9.14 7.76
N ASP A 293 5.69 -10.10 8.68
CA ASP A 293 4.93 -11.30 8.38
C ASP A 293 3.43 -10.97 8.50
N SER A 294 2.79 -10.73 7.36
CA SER A 294 1.35 -10.42 7.34
C SER A 294 0.47 -11.57 7.85
N THR A 295 1.02 -12.78 8.03
CA THR A 295 0.27 -13.90 8.60
C THR A 295 0.03 -13.77 10.10
N GLU A 296 0.75 -12.90 10.79
CA GLU A 296 0.50 -12.58 12.21
C GLU A 296 -0.87 -11.94 12.41
N VAL A 297 -1.36 -11.20 11.41
CA VAL A 297 -2.67 -10.55 11.44
C VAL A 297 -3.65 -11.17 10.45
N GLY A 298 -3.40 -12.35 9.86
CA GLY A 298 -4.27 -12.90 8.82
C GLY A 298 -3.80 -14.19 8.18
N SER A 299 -4.62 -14.76 7.28
CA SER A 299 -4.21 -15.92 6.48
C SER A 299 -3.74 -15.55 5.08
N ILE A 300 -3.68 -14.26 4.77
CA ILE A 300 -3.36 -13.72 3.44
C ILE A 300 -1.99 -13.08 3.52
N ARG A 301 -1.09 -13.48 2.61
CA ARG A 301 0.23 -12.87 2.44
C ARG A 301 0.21 -11.81 1.35
N GLY A 302 1.00 -10.75 1.52
CA GLY A 302 1.26 -9.76 0.47
C GLY A 302 1.66 -8.40 1.00
N SER A 303 2.43 -7.65 0.22
CA SER A 303 2.87 -6.31 0.57
C SER A 303 1.72 -5.31 0.73
N SER A 304 0.57 -5.55 0.09
CA SER A 304 -0.64 -4.75 0.31
C SER A 304 -1.21 -4.89 1.72
N ILE A 305 -1.08 -6.07 2.33
CA ILE A 305 -1.49 -6.35 3.71
C ILE A 305 -0.51 -5.71 4.69
N THR A 306 0.81 -5.84 4.44
CA THR A 306 1.82 -5.17 5.28
C THR A 306 1.74 -3.66 5.19
N THR A 307 1.40 -3.10 4.03
CA THR A 307 1.10 -1.67 3.85
C THR A 307 -0.05 -1.25 4.76
N GLY A 308 -1.15 -2.02 4.79
CA GLY A 308 -2.26 -1.79 5.71
C GLY A 308 -1.81 -1.77 7.18
N ILE A 309 -1.09 -2.80 7.63
CA ILE A 309 -0.56 -2.88 9.01
C ILE A 309 0.24 -1.64 9.37
N VAL A 310 1.20 -1.26 8.53
CA VAL A 310 2.09 -0.12 8.78
C VAL A 310 1.34 1.21 8.72
N SER A 311 0.33 1.34 7.85
CA SER A 311 -0.57 2.50 7.83
C SER A 311 -1.37 2.64 9.12
N ALA A 312 -1.89 1.55 9.69
CA ALA A 312 -2.61 1.58 10.97
C ALA A 312 -1.70 2.03 12.12
N VAL A 313 -0.46 1.56 12.16
CA VAL A 313 0.56 2.04 13.12
C VAL A 313 0.87 3.52 12.87
N GLY A 314 1.07 3.92 11.62
CA GLY A 314 1.35 5.31 11.25
C GLY A 314 0.22 6.26 11.65
N SER A 315 -1.01 5.82 11.49
CA SER A 315 -2.22 6.51 11.90
C SER A 315 -2.27 6.76 13.42
N ALA A 316 -1.95 5.75 14.23
CA ALA A 316 -1.86 5.94 15.68
C ALA A 316 -0.70 6.88 16.08
N LEU A 317 0.48 6.71 15.46
CA LEU A 317 1.67 7.51 15.79
C LEU A 317 1.53 8.98 15.37
N THR A 318 0.98 9.26 14.20
CA THR A 318 0.74 10.63 13.71
C THR A 318 -0.21 11.40 14.64
N TYR A 319 -1.26 10.73 15.13
CA TYR A 319 -2.18 11.31 16.11
C TYR A 319 -1.48 11.60 17.45
N VAL A 320 -0.73 10.62 17.97
CA VAL A 320 0.01 10.81 19.23
C VAL A 320 1.04 11.94 19.09
N TYR A 321 1.78 11.98 17.98
CA TYR A 321 2.74 13.04 17.69
C TYR A 321 2.06 14.42 17.65
N GLY A 322 0.95 14.55 16.90
CA GLY A 322 0.15 15.78 16.88
C GLY A 322 -0.33 16.19 18.27
N SER A 323 -0.73 15.24 19.11
CA SER A 323 -1.19 15.52 20.48
C SER A 323 -0.07 15.93 21.45
N ILE A 324 1.16 15.46 21.23
CA ILE A 324 2.34 15.79 22.05
C ILE A 324 2.87 17.18 21.69
N PHE A 325 2.98 17.50 20.40
CA PHE A 325 3.56 18.77 19.93
C PHE A 325 2.56 19.93 19.85
N ILE A 326 1.25 19.69 19.97
CA ILE A 326 0.26 20.76 20.21
C ILE A 326 0.23 21.16 21.71
N ARG A 327 0.86 20.38 22.60
CA ARG A 327 1.08 20.72 24.01
C ARG A 327 2.53 21.17 24.22
N ASP A 328 2.89 22.32 23.65
CA ASP A 328 4.13 23.04 23.99
C ASP A 328 4.08 23.55 25.45
N ASP A 329 4.26 22.63 26.39
CA ASP A 329 4.63 22.88 27.80
C ASP A 329 5.54 21.77 28.37
N ILE A 330 6.06 20.85 27.54
CA ILE A 330 6.92 19.73 27.97
C ILE A 330 8.18 19.59 27.09
N THR A 331 8.80 20.70 26.71
CA THR A 331 10.14 20.69 26.06
C THR A 331 11.29 20.89 27.06
N GLU A 332 11.02 21.01 28.36
CA GLU A 332 12.08 21.23 29.37
C GLU A 332 12.69 19.96 30.00
N ARG A 333 12.35 18.74 29.57
CA ARG A 333 12.80 17.52 30.30
C ARG A 333 13.66 16.49 29.56
N PHE A 334 14.06 16.69 28.32
CA PHE A 334 14.90 15.70 27.63
C PHE A 334 16.17 16.27 26.97
N SER A 335 16.68 17.40 27.47
CA SER A 335 18.04 17.86 27.15
C SER A 335 19.06 17.24 28.11
N GLU A 336 19.23 15.91 28.11
CA GLU A 336 20.44 15.25 28.62
C GLU A 336 20.39 13.73 28.40
N GLN A 337 20.66 13.26 27.19
CA GLN A 337 21.25 11.93 27.02
C GLN A 337 22.44 12.00 26.06
N LYS A 338 23.62 11.78 26.66
CA LYS A 338 24.91 11.69 25.99
C LYS A 338 24.90 10.54 24.98
N SER A 339 25.35 10.85 23.77
CA SER A 339 25.63 9.89 22.70
C SER A 339 26.53 8.75 23.17
N ILE A 340 26.08 7.51 23.03
CA ILE A 340 26.93 6.32 23.13
C ILE A 340 27.38 5.99 21.70
N ARG A 341 28.70 6.07 21.45
CA ARG A 341 29.32 5.50 20.25
C ARG A 341 29.33 3.98 20.37
N LEU A 342 28.84 3.28 19.35
CA LEU A 342 29.12 1.86 19.17
C LEU A 342 30.35 1.68 18.27
N PRO A 343 31.15 0.61 18.45
CA PRO A 343 32.42 0.46 17.78
C PRO A 343 32.26 0.03 16.32
N ASP A 344 33.12 0.58 15.46
CA ASP A 344 33.38 0.08 14.13
C ASP A 344 34.01 -1.31 14.23
N ASP A 345 33.41 -2.32 13.61
CA ASP A 345 34.20 -3.50 13.23
C ASP A 345 33.74 -4.06 11.89
N ASN A 346 34.54 -3.70 10.87
CA ASN A 346 34.55 -4.27 9.54
C ASN A 346 35.18 -5.65 9.60
N SER A 347 34.39 -6.72 9.57
CA SER A 347 34.84 -8.00 9.03
C SER A 347 33.67 -8.92 8.70
N LEU A 348 33.18 -8.81 7.47
CA LEU A 348 32.83 -9.90 6.55
C LEU A 348 32.03 -9.29 5.38
N GLY A 349 32.67 -9.22 4.21
CA GLY A 349 32.09 -8.64 3.01
C GLY A 349 30.87 -9.43 2.55
N VAL A 350 29.71 -8.80 2.70
CA VAL A 350 28.55 -8.63 1.81
C VAL A 350 27.52 -7.95 2.72
N GLU A 351 27.36 -6.62 2.59
CA GLU A 351 26.39 -5.83 3.36
C GLU A 351 24.97 -6.31 3.06
N THR A 352 24.45 -7.15 3.95
CA THR A 352 23.00 -7.30 4.16
C THR A 352 22.58 -6.21 5.14
N ASP A 353 22.66 -4.97 4.68
CA ASP A 353 22.38 -3.81 5.52
C ASP A 353 20.91 -3.82 5.99
N ARG A 354 20.75 -4.01 7.31
CA ARG A 354 19.65 -3.53 8.15
C ARG A 354 18.24 -3.72 7.58
N VAL A 355 17.80 -4.97 7.54
CA VAL A 355 16.37 -5.28 7.42
C VAL A 355 15.68 -4.91 8.75
N ASN A 356 14.82 -3.88 8.75
CA ASN A 356 13.91 -3.66 9.88
C ASN A 356 12.75 -4.66 9.76
N VAL A 357 12.79 -5.72 10.57
CA VAL A 357 11.65 -6.61 10.78
C VAL A 357 10.84 -6.07 11.96
N LEU A 358 9.60 -5.64 11.70
CA LEU A 358 8.70 -5.24 12.79
C LEU A 358 8.04 -6.49 13.37
N ASP A 359 8.33 -6.78 14.62
CA ASP A 359 7.69 -7.86 15.39
C ASP A 359 6.38 -7.31 16.00
N ILE A 360 5.23 -7.74 15.47
CA ILE A 360 3.91 -7.23 15.89
C ILE A 360 3.60 -7.69 17.32
N SER A 361 4.17 -8.81 17.78
CA SER A 361 4.01 -9.28 19.17
C SER A 361 4.63 -8.31 20.20
N LYS A 362 5.54 -7.45 19.75
CA LYS A 362 6.13 -6.39 20.57
C LYS A 362 5.30 -5.11 20.55
N LEU A 363 4.29 -4.99 19.69
CA LEU A 363 3.43 -3.81 19.69
C LEU A 363 2.72 -3.68 21.06
N PRO A 364 2.67 -2.48 21.62
CA PRO A 364 2.10 -2.25 22.93
C PRO A 364 0.58 -2.45 22.88
N VAL A 365 0.10 -3.46 23.62
CA VAL A 365 -1.32 -3.76 23.79
C VAL A 365 -1.90 -2.84 24.86
N ALA A 366 -3.01 -2.16 24.56
CA ALA A 366 -3.78 -1.45 25.58
C ALA A 366 -4.45 -2.49 26.49
N VAL A 367 -4.08 -2.50 27.78
CA VAL A 367 -4.70 -3.35 28.82
C VAL A 367 -5.69 -2.53 29.64
#